data_AF-A0A0V7ZP35-F1
#
_entry.id   AF-A0A0V7ZP35-F1
#
_cell.length_a   1.000
_cell.length_b   1.000
_cell.length_c   1.000
_cell.angle_alpha   90.00
_cell.angle_beta   90.00
_cell.angle_gamma   90.00
#
_symmetry.space_group_name_H-M   'P 1'
#
loop_
_entity.id
_entity.type
_entity.pdbx_description
1 polymer ?
#
loop_
_entity_poly.entity_id
_entity_poly.type
_entity_poly.pdbx_seq_one_letter_code
_entity_poly.pdbx_strand_id
1 'polypeptide(L)' 'MSEITRVSSTQIQLPSLPENVLPAINEFTKSLGIPRNVLASDEDIEYAWRDLPRELRDIPNINSHGELLANVCCGKCRTF' A
#
# COMPACT_ATOMS: atom_id res chain seq x y z
N MET A 1 -7.76 27.71 9.54
CA MET A 1 -7.60 27.58 8.09
C MET A 1 -6.39 26.69 7.88
N SER A 2 -6.62 25.38 7.70
CA SER A 2 -5.53 24.41 7.58
C SER A 2 -4.98 24.47 6.16
N GLU A 3 -3.74 24.96 6.02
CA GLU A 3 -3.02 25.05 4.76
C GLU A 3 -2.75 23.64 4.21
N ILE A 4 -3.28 23.35 3.02
CA ILE A 4 -2.98 22.12 2.28
C ILE A 4 -1.64 22.33 1.59
N THR A 5 -0.55 21.98 2.26
CA THR A 5 0.78 21.99 1.63
C THR A 5 0.88 20.77 0.70
N ARG A 6 0.93 21.01 -0.61
CA ARG A 6 1.23 19.95 -1.58
C ARG A 6 2.59 19.34 -1.24
N VAL A 7 2.65 18.01 -1.08
CA VAL A 7 3.94 17.31 -0.99
C VAL A 7 4.72 17.65 -2.26
N SER A 8 5.86 18.32 -2.11
CA SER A 8 6.79 18.50 -3.23
C SER A 8 7.16 17.11 -3.73
N SER A 9 7.04 16.89 -5.04
CA SER A 9 7.15 15.60 -5.72
C SER A 9 8.57 15.03 -5.69
N THR A 10 9.08 14.74 -4.50
CA THR A 10 10.25 13.91 -4.30
C THR A 10 9.93 12.57 -4.94
N GLN A 11 10.76 12.10 -5.87
CA GLN A 11 10.62 10.77 -6.46
C GLN A 11 10.57 9.73 -5.33
N ILE A 12 9.37 9.25 -5.00
CA ILE A 12 9.20 8.13 -4.08
C ILE A 12 9.72 6.92 -4.84
N GLN A 13 10.93 6.49 -4.51
CA GLN A 13 11.49 5.23 -5.00
C GLN A 13 11.29 4.22 -3.87
N LEU A 14 10.35 3.29 -4.06
CA LEU A 14 10.24 2.17 -3.14
C LEU A 14 11.41 1.22 -3.39
N PRO A 15 11.96 0.58 -2.35
CA PRO A 15 12.90 -0.52 -2.52
C PRO A 15 12.20 -1.68 -3.25
N SER A 16 12.99 -2.55 -3.88
CA SER A 16 12.48 -3.82 -4.40
C SER A 16 11.75 -4.58 -3.30
N LEU A 17 10.69 -5.30 -3.67
CA LEU A 17 9.96 -6.16 -2.73
C LEU A 17 10.96 -7.11 -2.06
N PRO A 18 11.05 -7.15 -0.72
CA PRO A 18 11.98 -8.06 -0.05
C PRO A 18 11.59 -9.52 -0.32
N GLU A 19 12.56 -10.35 -0.69
CA GLU A 19 12.35 -11.74 -1.12
C GLU A 19 11.69 -12.63 -0.05
N ASN A 20 11.74 -12.23 1.21
CA ASN A 20 11.15 -12.94 2.33
C ASN A 20 9.67 -12.63 2.58
N VAL A 21 9.11 -11.59 1.96
CA VAL A 21 7.73 -11.16 2.23
C VAL A 21 6.70 -12.15 1.67
N LEU A 22 6.85 -12.57 0.40
CA LEU A 22 5.93 -13.52 -0.22
C LEU A 22 5.95 -14.90 0.47
N PRO A 23 7.13 -15.48 0.80
CA PRO A 23 7.20 -16.69 1.61
C PRO A 23 6.57 -16.52 3.00
N ALA A 24 6.77 -15.39 3.67
CA ALA A 24 6.17 -15.13 4.97
C ALA A 24 4.64 -15.10 4.89
N ILE A 25 4.05 -14.52 3.84
CA ILE A 25 2.59 -14.53 3.62
C ILE A 25 2.06 -15.97 3.50
N ASN A 26 2.80 -16.85 2.83
CA ASN A 26 2.46 -18.27 2.75
C ASN A 26 2.52 -18.96 4.12
N GLU A 27 3.52 -18.66 4.95
CA GLU A 27 3.62 -19.18 6.31
C GLU A 27 2.51 -18.64 7.23
N PHE A 28 2.15 -17.36 7.09
CA PHE A 28 1.06 -16.74 7.84
C PHE A 28 -0.29 -17.37 7.50
N THR A 29 -0.61 -17.48 6.21
CA THR A 29 -1.88 -18.10 5.75
C THR A 29 -1.97 -19.56 6.19
N LYS A 30 -0.87 -20.31 6.11
CA LYS A 30 -0.76 -21.68 6.62
C LYS A 30 -0.98 -21.76 8.14
N SER A 31 -0.40 -20.85 8.92
CA SER A 31 -0.56 -20.80 10.37
C SER A 31 -1.98 -20.45 10.80
N LEU A 32 -2.66 -19.61 10.00
CA LEU A 32 -4.05 -19.22 10.21
C LEU A 32 -5.06 -20.26 9.66
N GLY A 33 -4.61 -21.26 8.92
CA GLY A 33 -5.48 -22.27 8.28
C GLY A 33 -6.35 -21.69 7.16
N ILE A 34 -5.96 -20.55 6.59
CA ILE A 34 -6.69 -19.87 5.52
C ILE A 34 -6.02 -20.22 4.18
N PRO A 35 -6.80 -20.53 3.13
CA PRO A 35 -6.21 -20.82 1.84
C PRO A 35 -5.59 -19.56 1.22
N ARG A 36 -4.39 -19.68 0.64
CA ARG A 36 -3.60 -18.57 0.10
C ARG A 36 -4.30 -17.78 -1.01
N ASN A 37 -5.24 -18.40 -1.71
CA ASN A 37 -6.06 -17.79 -2.76
C ASN A 37 -7.05 -16.72 -2.26
N VAL A 38 -7.23 -16.57 -0.94
CA VAL A 38 -8.03 -15.49 -0.34
C VAL A 38 -7.26 -14.17 -0.38
N LEU A 39 -5.93 -14.22 -0.43
CA LEU A 39 -5.07 -13.06 -0.63
C LEU A 39 -4.69 -12.92 -2.10
N ALA A 40 -4.40 -11.70 -2.54
CA ALA A 40 -3.92 -11.40 -3.90
C ALA A 40 -2.73 -12.28 -4.29
N SER A 41 -2.62 -12.66 -5.56
CA SER A 41 -1.50 -13.51 -6.02
C SER A 41 -0.15 -12.82 -5.82
N ASP A 42 0.94 -13.58 -5.83
CA ASP A 42 2.28 -13.00 -5.70
C ASP A 42 2.57 -11.97 -6.80
N GLU A 43 2.13 -12.24 -8.04
CA GLU A 43 2.23 -11.31 -9.17
C GLU A 43 1.44 -10.02 -8.93
N ASP A 44 0.19 -10.13 -8.45
CA ASP A 44 -0.65 -8.96 -8.15
C ASP A 44 -0.02 -8.09 -7.05
N ILE A 45 0.58 -8.71 -6.03
CA ILE A 45 1.29 -8.01 -4.96
C ILE A 45 2.51 -7.26 -5.51
N GLU A 46 3.28 -7.88 -6.39
CA GLU A 46 4.43 -7.23 -7.04
C GLU A 46 4.02 -6.05 -7.92
N TYR A 47 2.94 -6.21 -8.71
CA TYR A 47 2.39 -5.14 -9.54
C TYR A 47 1.87 -3.98 -8.69
N ALA A 48 1.13 -4.29 -7.63
CA ALA A 48 0.63 -3.27 -6.70
C ALA A 48 1.77 -2.53 -6.00
N TRP A 49 2.81 -3.23 -5.55
CA TRP A 49 3.99 -2.61 -4.92
C TRP A 49 4.73 -1.66 -5.89
N ARG A 50 4.80 -2.02 -7.16
CA ARG A 50 5.44 -1.20 -8.21
C ARG A 50 4.65 0.07 -8.51
N ASP A 51 3.32 0.01 -8.51
CA ASP A 51 2.46 1.18 -8.78
C ASP A 51 2.19 2.04 -7.53
N LEU A 52 2.46 1.50 -6.33
CA LEU A 52 2.28 2.19 -5.06
C LEU A 52 2.92 3.60 -4.99
N PRO A 53 4.14 3.88 -5.51
CA PRO A 53 4.71 5.22 -5.48
C PRO A 53 3.90 6.26 -6.26
N ARG A 54 3.20 5.82 -7.32
CA ARG A 54 2.31 6.67 -8.11
C ARG A 54 1.09 7.05 -7.28
N GLU A 55 0.47 6.08 -6.63
CA GLU A 55 -0.69 6.34 -5.77
C GLU A 55 -0.33 7.17 -4.52
N LEU A 56 0.87 6.97 -3.95
CA LEU A 56 1.37 7.77 -2.82
C LEU A 56 1.62 9.24 -3.18
N ARG A 57 1.93 9.55 -4.45
CA ARG A 57 2.11 10.94 -4.93
C ARG A 57 0.81 11.74 -4.90
N ASP A 58 -0.31 11.06 -5.10
CA ASP A 58 -1.62 11.69 -5.19
C ASP A 58 -2.25 11.94 -3.81
N ILE A 59 -1.63 11.45 -2.74
CA ILE A 59 -2.10 11.66 -1.37
C ILE A 59 -1.70 13.08 -0.92
N PRO A 60 -2.66 13.98 -0.63
CA PRO A 60 -2.35 15.30 -0.10
C PRO A 60 -1.70 15.18 1.30
N ASN A 61 -0.70 16.03 1.61
CA ASN A 61 -0.14 16.13 2.96
C ASN A 61 -1.15 16.82 3.87
N ILE A 62 -2.11 16.05 4.35
CA ILE A 62 -3.00 16.46 5.40
C ILE A 62 -2.28 16.14 6.72
N ASN A 63 -1.79 17.19 7.40
CA ASN A 63 -1.28 17.13 8.79
C ASN A 63 -2.37 16.68 9.81
N SER A 64 -3.49 16.12 9.37
CA SER A 64 -4.53 15.55 10.22
C SER A 64 -4.28 14.05 10.37
N HIS A 65 -3.57 13.72 11.45
CA HIS A 65 -3.33 12.36 11.90
C HIS A 65 -4.62 11.54 11.94
N GLY A 66 -4.58 10.35 11.33
CA GLY A 66 -5.47 9.23 11.64
C GLY A 66 -6.58 8.99 10.62
N GLU A 67 -7.63 9.82 10.63
CA GLU A 67 -8.93 9.35 10.15
C GLU A 67 -9.18 9.61 8.65
N LEU A 68 -8.82 10.80 8.15
CA LEU A 68 -9.01 11.15 6.74
C LEU A 68 -7.99 10.46 5.82
N LEU A 69 -6.74 10.30 6.29
CA LEU A 69 -5.70 9.54 5.58
C LEU A 69 -6.07 8.07 5.43
N ALA A 70 -6.62 7.44 6.48
CA ALA A 70 -7.08 6.06 6.42
C ALA A 70 -8.21 5.88 5.40
N ASN A 71 -9.16 6.81 5.32
CA ASN A 71 -10.28 6.73 4.38
C ASN A 71 -9.86 6.96 2.91
N VAL A 72 -8.90 7.85 2.66
CA VAL A 72 -8.37 8.08 1.29
C VAL A 72 -7.52 6.88 0.83
N CYS A 73 -6.68 6.32 1.70
CA CYS A 73 -5.92 5.10 1.40
C CYS A 73 -6.84 3.88 1.21
N CYS A 74 -7.81 3.64 2.10
CA CYS A 74 -8.76 2.55 1.95
C CYS A 74 -9.66 2.71 0.71
N GLY A 75 -10.03 3.94 0.34
CA GLY A 75 -10.81 4.21 -0.87
C GLY A 75 -10.06 3.83 -2.16
N LYS A 76 -8.76 4.16 -2.23
CA LYS A 76 -7.89 3.78 -3.35
C LYS A 76 -7.58 2.28 -3.38
N CYS A 77 -7.30 1.65 -2.24
CA CYS A 77 -7.10 0.19 -2.16
C CYS A 77 -8.37 -0.62 -2.41
N ARG A 78 -9.57 -0.05 -2.27
CA ARG A 78 -10.85 -0.71 -2.59
C ARG A 78 -11.14 -0.76 -4.11
N THR A 79 -10.34 -0.08 -4.93
CA THR A 79 -10.52 -0.02 -6.39
C THR A 79 -9.53 -0.92 -7.16
N PHE A 80 -8.70 -1.69 -6.44
CA PHE A 80 -7.85 -2.75 -6.97
C PHE A 80 -8.40 -4.12 -6.55
#